data_AF-A0A397W1Y3-F1
#
_entry.id   AF-A0A397W1Y3-F1
#
_cell.length_a   1.000
_cell.length_b   1.000
_cell.length_c   1.000
_cell.angle_alpha   90.00
_cell.angle_beta   90.00
_cell.angle_gamma   90.00
#
_symmetry.space_group_name_H-M   'P 1'
#
loop_
_entity.id
_entity.type
_entity.pdbx_description
1 polymer ?
#
loop_
_entity_poly.entity_id
_entity_poly.type
_entity_poly.pdbx_seq_one_letter_code
_entity_poly.pdbx_strand_id
1 'polypeptide(L)'
;TYTNKLEILYDIATGLTQIHESGLVHRDLHTKNVMCQGIKDRNLGRGEEFRFVIGDLGLAIPPKKDMVYGIISYTAPEVFGDSSASYTFAADIYSFGILMWEILTGLRAFSDFKSETNLMLKICRGMRPAIEPNTPKLYADLMQRCWNDDVNKRPTAREL
;
A
#
# COMPACT_ATOMS: atom_id res chain seq x y z
N THR A 1 13.57 -12.92 -6.50
CA THR A 1 14.30 -11.97 -7.39
C THR A 1 13.56 -10.64 -7.41
N TYR A 2 14.11 -9.59 -8.03
CA TYR A 2 13.34 -8.34 -8.25
C TYR A 2 12.12 -8.57 -9.15
N THR A 3 12.23 -9.47 -10.14
CA THR A 3 11.12 -9.84 -11.03
C THR A 3 9.89 -10.31 -10.25
N ASN A 4 10.04 -11.29 -9.35
CA ASN A 4 8.91 -11.78 -8.55
C ASN A 4 8.30 -10.68 -7.66
N LYS A 5 9.13 -9.76 -7.14
CA LYS A 5 8.66 -8.63 -6.33
C LYS A 5 7.83 -7.65 -7.16
N LEU A 6 8.24 -7.39 -8.40
CA LEU A 6 7.50 -6.54 -9.33
C LEU A 6 6.19 -7.20 -9.78
N GLU A 7 6.19 -8.50 -10.01
CA GLU A 7 4.97 -9.27 -10.31
C GLU A 7 3.94 -9.15 -9.18
N ILE A 8 4.37 -9.34 -7.93
CA ILE A 8 3.51 -9.14 -6.74
C ILE A 8 2.92 -7.72 -6.73
N LEU A 9 3.76 -6.70 -6.95
CA LEU A 9 3.32 -5.31 -6.90
C LEU A 9 2.37 -4.96 -8.04
N TYR A 10 2.61 -5.49 -9.22
CA TYR A 10 1.76 -5.32 -10.39
C TYR A 10 0.36 -5.91 -10.15
N ASP A 11 0.31 -7.12 -9.59
CA ASP A 11 -0.94 -7.77 -9.21
C ASP A 11 -1.72 -6.95 -8.17
N ILE A 12 -1.04 -6.45 -7.12
CA ILE A 12 -1.64 -5.59 -6.10
C ILE A 12 -2.13 -4.27 -6.71
N ALA A 13 -1.33 -3.61 -7.55
CA ALA A 13 -1.70 -2.36 -8.22
C ALA A 13 -2.91 -2.53 -9.13
N THR A 14 -3.00 -3.67 -9.82
CA THR A 14 -4.15 -4.04 -10.65
C THR A 14 -5.42 -4.18 -9.80
N GLY A 15 -5.34 -4.91 -8.68
CA GLY A 15 -6.46 -5.04 -7.75
C GLY A 15 -6.88 -3.69 -7.15
N LEU A 16 -5.90 -2.85 -6.80
CA LEU A 16 -6.16 -1.53 -6.22
C LEU A 16 -6.87 -0.61 -7.23
N THR A 17 -6.45 -0.67 -8.50
CA THR A 17 -7.10 0.05 -9.60
C THR A 17 -8.57 -0.31 -9.72
N GLN A 18 -8.90 -1.61 -9.66
CA GLN A 18 -10.30 -2.06 -9.73
C GLN A 18 -11.15 -1.55 -8.55
N ILE A 19 -10.59 -1.54 -7.35
CA ILE A 19 -11.25 -1.01 -6.15
C ILE A 19 -11.51 0.50 -6.30
N HIS A 20 -10.49 1.26 -6.73
CA HIS A 20 -10.60 2.72 -6.92
C HIS A 20 -11.56 3.08 -8.06
N GLU A 21 -11.53 2.35 -9.18
CA GLU A 21 -12.46 2.54 -10.31
C GLU A 21 -13.91 2.16 -9.93
N SER A 22 -14.10 1.31 -8.92
CA SER A 22 -15.41 1.04 -8.32
C SER A 22 -15.87 2.16 -7.36
N GLY A 23 -15.09 3.22 -7.22
CA GLY A 23 -15.38 4.36 -6.36
C GLY A 23 -15.12 4.11 -4.87
N LEU A 24 -14.32 3.10 -4.52
CA LEU A 24 -14.06 2.69 -3.14
C LEU A 24 -12.60 2.97 -2.75
N VAL A 25 -12.41 3.35 -1.49
CA VAL A 25 -11.11 3.38 -0.78
C VAL A 25 -11.05 2.13 0.10
N HIS A 26 -9.94 1.39 0.05
CA HIS A 26 -9.75 0.14 0.80
C HIS A 26 -9.61 0.39 2.32
N ARG A 27 -8.82 1.42 2.70
CA ARG A 27 -8.60 1.90 4.08
C ARG A 27 -7.78 1.01 5.00
N ASP A 28 -7.63 -0.27 4.67
CA ASP A 28 -6.78 -1.22 5.42
C ASP A 28 -5.84 -2.03 4.52
N LEU A 29 -5.21 -1.37 3.55
CA LEU A 29 -4.31 -2.05 2.62
C LEU A 29 -2.96 -2.34 3.29
N HIS A 30 -2.67 -3.62 3.52
CA HIS A 30 -1.42 -4.09 4.12
C HIS A 30 -1.11 -5.54 3.74
N THR A 31 0.09 -6.04 4.07
CA THR A 31 0.56 -7.37 3.62
C THR A 31 -0.38 -8.51 4.02
N LYS A 32 -1.05 -8.44 5.19
CA LYS A 32 -1.99 -9.50 5.61
C LYS A 32 -3.32 -9.52 4.86
N ASN A 33 -3.63 -8.45 4.11
CA ASN A 33 -4.82 -8.33 3.26
C ASN A 33 -4.46 -8.57 1.78
N VAL A 34 -3.26 -9.11 1.51
CA VAL A 34 -2.84 -9.60 0.21
C VAL A 34 -2.78 -11.12 0.27
N MET A 35 -3.59 -11.80 -0.55
CA MET A 35 -3.67 -13.26 -0.61
C MET A 35 -2.96 -13.79 -1.84
N CYS A 36 -2.35 -14.97 -1.71
CA CYS A 36 -1.79 -15.72 -2.84
C CYS A 36 -2.84 -16.70 -3.36
N GLN A 37 -3.31 -16.49 -4.58
CA GLN A 37 -4.30 -17.32 -5.24
C GLN A 37 -3.61 -18.23 -6.26
N GLY A 38 -3.76 -19.54 -6.11
CA GLY A 38 -3.33 -20.51 -7.11
C GLY A 38 -4.26 -20.50 -8.33
N ILE A 39 -3.68 -20.36 -9.51
CA ILE A 39 -4.37 -20.38 -10.81
C ILE A 39 -4.05 -21.72 -11.47
N LYS A 40 -5.11 -22.49 -11.72
CA LYS A 40 -5.03 -23.69 -12.56
C LYS A 40 -5.36 -23.31 -13.99
N ASP A 41 -4.39 -22.74 -14.72
CA ASP A 41 -4.59 -22.54 -16.15
C ASP A 41 -4.29 -23.83 -16.92
N ARG A 42 -5.36 -24.56 -17.26
CA ARG A 42 -5.24 -25.81 -18.03
C ARG A 42 -4.86 -25.57 -19.50
N ASN A 43 -4.93 -24.33 -19.99
CA ASN A 43 -4.78 -24.02 -21.41
C ASN A 43 -3.38 -23.51 -21.79
N LEU A 44 -2.54 -23.14 -20.82
CA LEU A 44 -1.24 -22.51 -21.09
C LEU A 44 -0.03 -23.44 -20.96
N GLY A 45 -0.21 -24.70 -20.54
CA GLY A 45 0.88 -25.69 -20.45
C GLY A 45 2.03 -25.32 -19.50
N ARG A 46 1.88 -24.21 -18.77
CA ARG A 46 2.74 -23.77 -17.67
C ARG A 46 2.15 -24.37 -16.38
N GLY A 47 3.02 -24.67 -15.40
CA GLY A 47 2.62 -25.30 -14.13
C GLY A 47 1.65 -24.44 -13.30
N GLU A 48 1.50 -24.76 -12.02
CA GLU A 48 0.71 -23.91 -11.11
C GLU A 48 1.24 -22.47 -11.13
N GLU A 49 0.42 -21.52 -11.61
CA GLU A 49 0.73 -20.09 -11.56
C GLU A 49 0.07 -19.49 -10.31
N PHE A 50 0.69 -18.48 -9.72
CA PHE A 50 0.14 -17.78 -8.56
C PHE A 50 -0.10 -16.33 -8.92
N ARG A 51 -1.18 -15.75 -8.38
CA ARG A 51 -1.41 -14.29 -8.39
C ARG A 51 -1.64 -13.77 -7.00
N PHE A 52 -1.35 -12.49 -6.83
CA PHE A 52 -1.59 -11.79 -5.57
C PHE A 52 -2.87 -10.94 -5.69
N VAL A 53 -3.79 -11.08 -4.74
CA VAL A 53 -5.08 -10.38 -4.78
C VAL A 53 -5.30 -9.63 -3.48
N ILE A 54 -5.83 -8.40 -3.59
CA ILE A 54 -6.28 -7.64 -2.44
C ILE A 54 -7.59 -8.27 -1.95
N GLY A 55 -7.66 -8.55 -0.64
CA GLY A 55 -8.85 -9.06 0.04
C GLY A 55 -9.28 -8.12 1.18
N ASP A 56 -10.28 -8.56 1.93
CA ASP A 56 -10.84 -7.83 3.09
C ASP A 56 -11.34 -6.41 2.78
N LEU A 57 -12.42 -6.34 2.00
CA LEU A 57 -13.13 -5.09 1.70
C LEU A 57 -14.15 -4.69 2.78
N GLY A 58 -14.10 -5.27 3.98
CA GLY A 58 -15.09 -5.02 5.03
C GLY A 58 -15.12 -3.56 5.51
N LEU A 59 -14.03 -2.83 5.31
CA LEU A 59 -13.90 -1.40 5.64
C LEU A 59 -14.03 -0.48 4.43
N ALA A 60 -14.12 -1.04 3.22
CA ALA A 60 -14.05 -0.29 1.99
C ALA A 60 -15.31 0.56 1.77
N ILE A 61 -15.12 1.83 1.42
CA ILE A 61 -16.20 2.81 1.31
C ILE A 61 -15.84 3.90 0.29
N PRO A 62 -16.83 4.66 -0.22
CA PRO A 62 -16.53 5.88 -0.97
C PRO A 62 -15.70 6.87 -0.14
N PRO A 63 -14.89 7.73 -0.80
CA PRO A 63 -14.10 8.75 -0.11
C PRO A 63 -14.97 9.59 0.83
N LYS A 64 -14.66 9.55 2.12
CA LYS A 64 -15.40 10.30 3.14
C LYS A 64 -14.54 10.51 4.38
N LYS A 65 -15.00 11.45 5.21
CA LYS A 65 -14.52 11.58 6.59
C LYS A 65 -15.08 10.46 7.44
N ASP A 66 -14.23 9.83 8.23
CA ASP A 66 -14.61 8.72 9.10
C ASP A 66 -13.57 8.57 10.22
N MET A 67 -13.86 7.70 11.18
CA MET A 67 -12.87 7.28 12.17
C MET A 67 -11.66 6.62 11.48
N VAL A 68 -10.51 6.69 12.15
CA VAL A 68 -9.29 6.00 11.70
C VAL A 68 -9.43 4.51 11.93
N TYR A 69 -9.33 3.74 10.86
CA TYR A 69 -9.22 2.29 10.83
C TYR A 69 -7.90 1.87 10.15
N GLY A 70 -7.58 0.59 10.34
CA GLY A 70 -6.43 -0.06 9.76
C GLY A 70 -5.16 0.07 10.60
N ILE A 71 -4.06 -0.44 10.06
CA ILE A 71 -2.78 -0.51 10.76
C ILE A 71 -2.00 0.79 10.59
N ILE A 72 -1.65 1.46 11.70
CA ILE A 72 -0.95 2.77 11.74
C ILE A 72 0.30 2.82 10.84
N SER A 73 1.08 1.74 10.75
CA SER A 73 2.26 1.66 9.87
C SER A 73 1.95 1.92 8.38
N TYR A 74 0.73 1.63 7.93
CA TYR A 74 0.27 1.80 6.55
C TYR A 74 -0.69 2.97 6.38
N THR A 75 -1.14 3.59 7.47
CA THR A 75 -2.08 4.70 7.44
C THR A 75 -1.38 6.00 7.04
N ALA A 76 -1.93 6.69 6.05
CA ALA A 76 -1.39 7.94 5.55
C ALA A 76 -1.51 9.08 6.57
N PRO A 77 -0.56 10.04 6.63
CA PRO A 77 -0.53 11.09 7.65
C PRO A 77 -1.79 11.96 7.67
N GLU A 78 -2.40 12.22 6.51
CA GLU A 78 -3.63 13.03 6.42
C GLU A 78 -4.87 12.34 7.00
N VAL A 79 -4.82 11.03 7.21
CA VAL A 79 -5.90 10.25 7.86
C VAL A 79 -5.90 10.47 9.37
N PHE A 80 -4.75 10.80 9.97
CA PHE A 80 -4.65 11.11 11.41
C PHE A 80 -4.99 12.56 11.75
N GLY A 81 -5.27 13.40 10.74
CA GLY A 81 -5.64 14.79 10.95
C GLY A 81 -6.95 14.94 11.71
N ASP A 82 -7.26 16.18 12.10
CA ASP A 82 -8.48 16.51 12.83
C ASP A 82 -9.72 16.45 11.91
N SER A 83 -10.79 17.17 12.19
CA SER A 83 -12.07 17.24 11.44
C SER A 83 -12.04 17.39 9.88
N SER A 84 -10.88 17.42 9.23
CA SER A 84 -10.66 17.28 7.78
C SER A 84 -10.18 15.89 7.31
N ALA A 85 -9.80 14.97 8.21
CA ALA A 85 -9.29 13.64 7.89
C ALA A 85 -10.29 12.87 7.04
N SER A 86 -9.91 12.64 5.78
CA SER A 86 -10.75 11.98 4.79
C SER A 86 -9.96 10.81 4.24
N TYR A 87 -10.58 9.64 4.25
CA TYR A 87 -10.06 8.55 3.43
C TYR A 87 -10.26 8.95 1.98
N THR A 88 -9.14 8.98 1.26
CA THR A 88 -9.08 9.27 -0.18
C THR A 88 -8.38 8.12 -0.87
N PHE A 89 -8.52 8.04 -2.18
CA PHE A 89 -7.75 7.08 -2.97
C PHE A 89 -6.25 7.22 -2.73
N ALA A 90 -5.75 8.45 -2.56
CA ALA A 90 -4.35 8.74 -2.26
C ALA A 90 -3.87 8.16 -0.91
N ALA A 91 -4.77 7.88 0.03
CA ALA A 91 -4.44 7.22 1.29
C ALA A 91 -4.07 5.74 1.06
N ASP A 92 -4.79 5.03 0.20
CA ASP A 92 -4.40 3.65 -0.17
C ASP A 92 -3.08 3.62 -0.95
N ILE A 93 -2.80 4.66 -1.75
CA ILE A 93 -1.51 4.79 -2.47
C ILE A 93 -0.35 4.93 -1.50
N TYR A 94 -0.53 5.67 -0.40
CA TYR A 94 0.46 5.71 0.67
C TYR A 94 0.70 4.31 1.25
N SER A 95 -0.38 3.57 1.55
CA SER A 95 -0.30 2.20 2.05
C SER A 95 0.43 1.28 1.05
N PHE A 96 0.20 1.46 -0.25
CA PHE A 96 0.92 0.77 -1.32
C PHE A 96 2.43 1.07 -1.29
N GLY A 97 2.84 2.31 -1.02
CA GLY A 97 4.25 2.66 -0.83
C GLY A 97 4.91 1.92 0.34
N ILE A 98 4.19 1.77 1.46
CA ILE A 98 4.68 0.97 2.60
C ILE A 98 4.75 -0.52 2.24
N LEU A 99 3.76 -1.04 1.52
CA LEU A 99 3.77 -2.41 0.96
C LEU A 99 4.99 -2.66 0.06
N MET A 100 5.31 -1.72 -0.84
CA MET A 100 6.52 -1.80 -1.67
C MET A 100 7.75 -1.96 -0.79
N TRP A 101 7.90 -1.15 0.25
CA TRP A 101 9.05 -1.24 1.14
C TRP A 101 9.15 -2.60 1.86
N GLU A 102 8.04 -3.15 2.35
CA GLU A 102 8.04 -4.46 2.99
C GLU A 102 8.32 -5.59 2.00
N ILE A 103 7.78 -5.55 0.78
CA ILE A 103 8.07 -6.54 -0.27
C ILE A 103 9.54 -6.47 -0.70
N LEU A 104 10.11 -5.27 -0.74
CA LEU A 104 11.52 -5.06 -1.05
C LEU A 104 12.43 -5.66 0.02
N THR A 105 12.14 -5.39 1.29
CA THR A 105 13.05 -5.72 2.41
C THR A 105 12.77 -7.07 3.04
N GLY A 106 11.53 -7.57 2.95
CA GLY A 106 11.04 -8.70 3.74
C GLY A 106 10.86 -8.36 5.23
N LEU A 107 10.95 -7.09 5.61
CA LEU A 107 10.86 -6.61 6.98
C LEU A 107 9.52 -5.94 7.24
N ARG A 108 9.10 -5.90 8.51
CA ARG A 108 7.91 -5.17 8.93
C ARG A 108 8.24 -3.69 9.11
N ALA A 109 7.51 -2.82 8.42
CA ALA A 109 7.69 -1.37 8.52
C ALA A 109 7.45 -0.88 9.96
N PHE A 110 8.40 -0.10 10.47
CA PHE A 110 8.35 0.50 11.80
C PHE A 110 8.28 -0.51 12.97
N SER A 111 8.85 -1.71 12.80
CA SER A 111 8.84 -2.77 13.83
C SER A 111 9.41 -2.36 15.19
N ASP A 112 10.27 -1.35 15.21
CA ASP A 112 10.99 -0.92 16.42
C ASP A 112 10.14 -0.02 17.32
N PHE A 113 8.98 0.44 16.84
CA PHE A 113 8.07 1.29 17.60
C PHE A 113 7.14 0.46 18.48
N LYS A 114 7.25 0.64 19.79
CA LYS A 114 6.37 0.01 20.79
C LYS A 114 5.08 0.79 21.06
N SER A 115 5.07 2.09 20.74
CA SER A 115 3.94 2.98 20.97
C SER A 115 3.37 3.43 19.63
N GLU A 116 2.14 3.03 19.37
CA GLU A 116 1.34 3.42 18.22
C GLU A 116 1.16 4.94 18.12
N THR A 117 0.87 5.61 19.24
CA THR A 117 0.75 7.07 19.28
C THR A 117 2.08 7.76 18.93
N ASN A 118 3.21 7.24 19.42
CA ASN A 118 4.52 7.79 19.06
C ASN A 118 4.80 7.64 17.57
N LEU A 119 4.53 6.45 17.02
CA LEU A 119 4.69 6.17 15.59
C LEU A 119 3.82 7.11 14.74
N MET A 120 2.54 7.23 15.05
CA MET A 120 1.61 8.16 14.39
C MET A 120 2.17 9.58 14.37
N LEU A 121 2.62 10.11 15.52
CA LEU A 121 3.21 11.45 15.61
C LEU A 121 4.47 11.60 14.75
N LYS A 122 5.29 10.55 14.63
CA LYS A 122 6.48 10.56 13.77
C LYS A 122 6.13 10.50 12.29
N ILE A 123 5.13 9.71 11.90
CA ILE A 123 4.61 9.65 10.52
C ILE A 123 4.08 11.02 10.09
N CYS A 124 3.28 11.68 10.94
CA CYS A 124 2.79 13.04 10.70
C CYS A 124 3.90 14.10 10.61
N ARG A 125 5.11 13.79 11.09
CA ARG A 125 6.31 14.64 10.97
C ARG A 125 7.22 14.23 9.80
N GLY A 126 6.72 13.41 8.87
CA GLY A 126 7.44 13.01 7.66
C GLY A 126 8.34 11.79 7.82
N MET A 127 8.24 11.03 8.92
CA MET A 127 9.00 9.78 9.04
C MET A 127 8.57 8.77 7.98
N ARG A 128 9.54 8.14 7.31
CA ARG A 128 9.36 7.05 6.35
C ARG A 128 10.38 5.93 6.61
N PRO A 129 10.13 4.70 6.14
CA PRO A 129 11.11 3.63 6.22
C PRO A 129 12.39 3.99 5.45
N ALA A 130 13.55 3.52 5.93
CA ALA A 130 14.84 3.80 5.30
C ALA A 130 14.99 3.01 3.99
N ILE A 131 15.47 3.67 2.93
CA ILE A 131 15.73 3.02 1.64
C ILE A 131 17.19 2.62 1.56
N GLU A 132 17.44 1.34 1.31
CA GLU A 132 18.80 0.82 1.13
C GLU A 132 19.48 1.44 -0.10
N PRO A 133 20.76 1.84 -0.03
CA PRO A 133 21.46 2.50 -1.13
C PRO A 133 21.48 1.71 -2.45
N ASN A 134 21.40 0.38 -2.36
CA ASN A 134 21.42 -0.52 -3.52
C ASN A 134 20.02 -0.77 -4.12
N THR A 135 18.99 -0.07 -3.64
CA THR A 135 17.63 -0.16 -4.21
C THR A 135 17.63 0.43 -5.62
N PRO A 136 17.09 -0.28 -6.63
CA PRO A 136 16.98 0.24 -7.98
C PRO A 136 16.27 1.60 -8.00
N LYS A 137 16.86 2.59 -8.67
CA LYS A 137 16.36 3.98 -8.67
C LYS A 137 14.88 4.09 -9.02
N LEU A 138 14.44 3.39 -10.07
CA LEU A 138 13.03 3.42 -10.48
C LEU A 138 12.07 2.92 -9.38
N TYR A 139 12.49 1.88 -8.65
CA TYR A 139 11.71 1.31 -7.55
C TYR A 139 11.63 2.30 -6.38
N ALA A 140 12.78 2.89 -6.01
CA ALA A 140 12.86 3.88 -4.94
C ALA A 140 12.04 5.13 -5.28
N ASP A 141 12.16 5.65 -6.51
CA ASP A 141 11.44 6.83 -6.99
C ASP A 141 9.92 6.61 -6.93
N LEU A 142 9.43 5.45 -7.40
CA LEU A 142 7.99 5.13 -7.34
C LEU A 142 7.52 4.98 -5.89
N MET A 143 8.23 4.20 -5.07
CA MET A 143 7.91 4.01 -3.65
C MET A 143 7.86 5.34 -2.90
N GLN A 144 8.79 6.26 -3.19
CA GLN A 144 8.82 7.58 -2.60
C GLN A 144 7.69 8.50 -3.08
N ARG A 145 7.29 8.38 -4.35
CA ARG A 145 6.11 9.08 -4.86
C ARG A 145 4.83 8.59 -4.18
N CYS A 146 4.70 7.29 -3.93
CA CYS A 146 3.53 6.71 -3.26
C CYS A 146 3.30 7.28 -1.86
N TRP A 147 4.35 7.50 -1.07
CA TRP A 147 4.23 8.04 0.29
C TRP A 147 4.58 9.52 0.44
N ASN A 148 4.45 10.30 -0.64
CA ASN A 148 4.73 11.74 -0.63
C ASN A 148 3.83 12.47 0.40
N ASP A 149 4.37 13.47 1.08
CA ASP A 149 3.59 14.29 2.03
C ASP A 149 2.48 15.09 1.32
N ASP A 150 2.74 15.54 0.10
CA ASP A 150 1.71 16.15 -0.75
C ASP A 150 0.88 15.07 -1.43
N VAL A 151 -0.37 14.93 -1.00
CA VAL A 151 -1.33 13.94 -1.52
C VAL A 151 -1.51 14.04 -3.04
N ASN A 152 -1.34 15.22 -3.63
CA ASN A 152 -1.53 15.44 -5.07
C ASN A 152 -0.31 15.01 -5.89
N LYS A 153 0.84 14.75 -5.25
CA LYS A 153 2.05 14.23 -5.90
C LYS A 153 2.10 12.71 -5.91
N ARG A 154 1.19 12.05 -5.18
CA ARG A 154 1.05 10.60 -5.20
C ARG A 154 0.41 10.19 -6.53
N PRO A 155 0.88 9.09 -7.16
CA PRO A 155 0.23 8.55 -8.35
C PRO A 155 -1.19 8.08 -8.02
N THR A 156 -2.04 7.99 -9.04
CA THR A 156 -3.27 7.22 -8.97
C THR A 156 -2.95 5.72 -9.06
N ALA A 157 -3.89 4.84 -8.66
CA ALA A 157 -3.67 3.40 -8.75
C ALA A 157 -3.37 2.92 -10.18
N ARG A 158 -3.94 3.61 -11.19
CA ARG A 158 -3.72 3.33 -12.62
C ARG A 158 -2.33 3.75 -13.13
N GLU A 159 -1.65 4.63 -12.41
CA GLU A 159 -0.29 5.10 -12.74
C GLU A 159 0.81 4.30 -12.02
N LEU A 160 0.42 3.35 -11.14
CA LEU A 160 1.32 2.38 -10.51
C LEU A 160 1.71 1.28 -11.49
#